data_AF-A0A350DDK5-F1
#
_entry.id   AF-A0A350DDK5-F1
#
_cell.length_a   1.000
_cell.length_b   1.000
_cell.length_c   1.000
_cell.angle_alpha   90.00
_cell.angle_beta   90.00
_cell.angle_gamma   90.00
#
_symmetry.space_group_name_H-M   'P 1'
#
loop_
_entity.id
_entity.type
_entity.pdbx_description
1 polymer ?
#
loop_
_entity_poly.entity_id
_entity_poly.type
_entity_poly.pdbx_seq_one_letter_code
_entity_poly.pdbx_strand_id
1 'polypeptide(L)'
;EGLLTAYLNIDEVIRIIREEDEPKPALMSAFGLTERQAEAILELRLRHLAKLEEMKIRGEQDELEKERKTLQGLLGSEAKLTTLIEKEIRAAGKEHGDERRSPLVERS
;
A
#
# COMPACT_ATOMS: atom_id res chain seq x y z
N GLU A 1 -2.86 -9.78 -0.44
CA GLU A 1 -3.19 -11.17 -0.03
C GLU A 1 -4.00 -11.92 -1.10
N GLY A 2 -5.22 -11.53 -1.44
CA GLY A 2 -6.04 -12.28 -2.43
C GLY A 2 -5.39 -12.53 -3.81
N LEU A 3 -4.68 -11.53 -4.35
CA LEU A 3 -3.92 -11.67 -5.60
C LEU A 3 -2.83 -12.75 -5.51
N LEU A 4 -2.13 -12.83 -4.39
CA LEU A 4 -1.05 -13.79 -4.20
C LEU A 4 -1.57 -15.24 -4.13
N THR A 5 -2.71 -15.43 -3.47
CA THR A 5 -3.42 -16.71 -3.43
C THR A 5 -3.80 -17.19 -4.84
N ALA A 6 -4.19 -16.26 -5.73
CA ALA A 6 -4.50 -16.57 -7.11
C ALA A 6 -3.26 -16.99 -7.93
N TYR A 7 -2.10 -16.36 -7.72
CA TYR A 7 -0.85 -16.79 -8.38
C TYR A 7 -0.38 -18.18 -7.92
N LEU A 8 -0.53 -18.49 -6.64
CA LEU A 8 -0.14 -19.80 -6.09
C LEU A 8 -1.02 -20.95 -6.62
N ASN A 9 -2.27 -20.66 -7.01
CA ASN A 9 -3.26 -21.65 -7.45
C ASN A 9 -3.82 -21.30 -8.85
N ILE A 10 -2.97 -20.79 -9.73
CA ILE A 10 -3.37 -20.25 -11.03
C ILE A 10 -4.16 -21.25 -11.89
N ASP A 11 -3.76 -22.52 -11.89
CA ASP A 11 -4.42 -23.56 -12.67
C ASP A 11 -5.86 -23.79 -12.19
N GLU A 12 -6.07 -23.78 -10.88
CA GLU A 12 -7.38 -23.94 -10.27
C GLU A 12 -8.27 -22.71 -10.48
N VAL A 13 -7.69 -21.50 -10.41
CA VAL A 13 -8.39 -20.26 -10.74
C VAL A 13 -8.84 -20.27 -12.21
N ILE A 14 -7.98 -20.68 -13.14
CA ILE A 14 -8.33 -20.81 -14.57
C ILE A 14 -9.42 -21.86 -14.77
N ARG A 15 -9.34 -23.00 -14.07
CA ARG A 15 -10.35 -24.06 -14.13
C ARG A 15 -11.71 -23.52 -13.72
N ILE A 16 -11.80 -22.86 -12.56
CA ILE A 16 -13.04 -22.24 -12.05
C ILE A 16 -13.59 -21.22 -13.04
N ILE A 17 -12.75 -20.34 -13.60
CA ILE A 17 -13.19 -19.33 -14.58
C ILE A 17 -13.75 -19.97 -15.87
N ARG A 18 -13.27 -21.16 -16.24
CA ARG A 18 -13.68 -21.84 -17.49
C ARG A 18 -14.85 -22.79 -17.33
N GLU A 19 -15.01 -23.41 -16.17
CA GLU A 19 -15.96 -24.50 -15.93
C GLU A 19 -17.20 -24.08 -15.14
N GLU A 20 -17.12 -23.01 -14.35
CA GLU A 20 -18.24 -22.53 -13.54
C GLU A 20 -19.05 -21.45 -14.29
N ASP A 21 -20.38 -21.54 -14.23
CA ASP A 21 -21.29 -20.54 -14.79
C ASP A 21 -21.16 -19.19 -14.06
N GLU A 22 -20.93 -19.23 -12.74
CA GLU A 22 -20.73 -18.06 -11.89
C GLU A 22 -19.35 -18.11 -11.20
N PRO A 23 -18.27 -17.65 -11.86
CA PRO A 23 -16.91 -17.79 -11.34
C PRO A 23 -16.63 -16.91 -10.13
N LYS A 24 -17.29 -15.76 -9.98
CA LYS A 24 -17.10 -14.83 -8.84
C LYS A 24 -17.43 -15.50 -7.48
N PRO A 25 -18.65 -16.04 -7.25
CA PRO A 25 -18.97 -16.74 -6.00
C PRO A 25 -18.16 -18.04 -5.82
N ALA A 26 -17.84 -18.76 -6.90
CA ALA A 26 -17.01 -19.96 -6.83
C ALA A 26 -15.58 -19.67 -6.33
N LEU A 27 -14.94 -18.61 -6.84
CA LEU A 27 -13.62 -18.16 -6.38
C LEU A 27 -13.64 -17.72 -4.91
N MET A 28 -14.71 -17.03 -4.48
CA MET A 28 -14.88 -16.63 -3.08
C MET A 28 -15.00 -17.86 -2.16
N SER A 29 -15.78 -18.86 -2.55
CA SER A 29 -15.98 -20.07 -1.76
C SER A 29 -14.74 -20.96 -1.70
N ALA A 30 -14.01 -21.10 -2.81
CA ALA A 30 -12.84 -21.97 -2.90
C ALA A 30 -11.63 -21.42 -2.13
N PHE A 31 -11.43 -20.10 -2.17
CA PHE A 31 -10.22 -19.46 -1.65
C PHE A 31 -10.47 -18.52 -0.46
N GLY A 32 -11.71 -18.43 0.03
CA GLY A 32 -12.08 -17.54 1.15
C GLY A 32 -11.87 -16.06 0.84
N LEU A 33 -12.05 -15.67 -0.42
CA LEU A 33 -11.77 -14.32 -0.90
C LEU A 33 -12.94 -13.38 -0.61
N THR A 34 -12.62 -12.12 -0.34
CA THR A 34 -13.62 -11.06 -0.34
C THR A 34 -14.12 -10.77 -1.75
N GLU A 35 -15.32 -10.21 -1.86
CA GLU A 35 -15.92 -9.85 -3.15
C GLU A 35 -14.99 -8.99 -4.03
N ARG A 36 -14.35 -7.98 -3.42
CA ARG A 36 -13.39 -7.09 -4.10
C ARG A 36 -12.14 -7.83 -4.59
N GLN A 37 -11.69 -8.85 -3.86
CA GLN A 37 -10.53 -9.65 -4.26
C GLN A 37 -10.88 -10.59 -5.41
N ALA A 38 -12.06 -11.23 -5.37
CA ALA A 38 -12.52 -12.08 -6.46
C ALA A 38 -12.70 -11.27 -7.76
N GLU A 39 -13.27 -10.07 -7.67
CA GLU A 39 -13.41 -9.15 -8.81
C GLU A 39 -12.06 -8.72 -9.37
N ALA A 40 -11.11 -8.35 -8.50
CA ALA A 40 -9.75 -8.02 -8.92
C ALA A 40 -9.03 -9.19 -9.62
N ILE A 41 -9.34 -10.44 -9.28
CA ILE A 41 -8.78 -11.63 -9.96
C ILE A 41 -9.40 -11.82 -11.34
N LEU A 42 -10.71 -11.63 -11.48
CA LEU A 42 -11.41 -11.74 -12.76
C LEU A 42 -10.96 -10.66 -13.76
N GLU A 43 -10.54 -9.48 -13.26
CA GLU A 43 -9.98 -8.40 -14.08
C GLU A 43 -8.52 -8.63 -14.51
N LEU A 44 -7.85 -9.68 -14.00
CA LEU A 44 -6.48 -9.96 -14.38
C LEU A 44 -6.37 -10.36 -15.85
N ARG A 45 -5.48 -9.68 -16.56
CA ARG A 45 -5.12 -10.05 -17.93
C ARG A 45 -4.14 -11.22 -17.89
N LEU A 46 -4.29 -12.17 -18.82
CA LEU A 46 -3.41 -13.34 -18.93
C LEU A 46 -1.91 -13.01 -18.95
N ARG A 47 -1.53 -11.86 -19.53
CA ARG A 47 -0.14 -11.37 -19.56
C ARG A 47 0.44 -11.04 -18.18
N HIS A 48 -0.42 -10.73 -17.21
CA HIS A 48 0.00 -10.43 -15.83
C HIS A 48 0.30 -11.71 -15.06
N LEU A 49 -0.13 -12.88 -15.54
CA LEU A 49 0.12 -14.18 -14.90
C LEU A 49 1.59 -14.67 -14.98
N ALA A 50 2.51 -13.82 -15.46
CA ALA A 50 3.93 -14.15 -15.56
C ALA A 50 4.62 -14.09 -14.18
N LYS A 51 5.61 -14.97 -13.95
CA LYS A 51 6.43 -15.00 -12.72
C LYS A 51 7.09 -13.66 -12.37
N LEU A 52 7.38 -12.82 -13.36
CA LEU A 52 7.95 -11.49 -13.15
C LEU A 52 6.98 -10.55 -12.41
N GLU A 53 5.68 -10.66 -12.69
CA GLU A 53 4.66 -9.86 -12.02
C GLU A 53 4.40 -10.37 -10.59
N GLU A 54 4.52 -11.67 -10.35
CA GLU A 54 4.48 -12.21 -8.98
C GLU A 54 5.57 -11.59 -8.08
N MET A 55 6.80 -11.53 -8.57
CA MET A 55 7.91 -10.93 -7.82
C MET A 55 7.69 -9.44 -7.55
N LYS A 56 7.15 -8.70 -8.52
CA LYS A 56 6.80 -7.27 -8.33
C LYS A 56 5.73 -7.11 -7.26
N ILE A 57 4.67 -7.91 -7.32
CA ILE A 57 3.57 -7.86 -6.35
C ILE A 57 4.06 -8.18 -4.94
N ARG A 58 4.95 -9.17 -4.78
CA ARG A 58 5.58 -9.47 -3.48
C ARG A 58 6.43 -8.31 -2.98
N GLY A 59 7.24 -7.72 -3.85
CA GLY A 59 8.06 -6.55 -3.49
C GLY A 59 7.21 -5.35 -3.07
N GLU A 60 6.15 -5.04 -3.82
CA GLU A 60 5.22 -3.97 -3.48
C GLU A 60 4.49 -4.26 -2.16
N GLN A 61 4.07 -5.50 -1.93
CA GLN A 61 3.45 -5.90 -0.66
C GLN A 61 4.41 -5.69 0.52
N ASP A 62 5.68 -6.06 0.38
CA ASP A 62 6.67 -5.89 1.44
C ASP A 62 6.95 -4.40 1.74
N GLU A 63 7.00 -3.56 0.71
CA GLU A 63 7.15 -2.10 0.88
C GLU A 63 5.92 -1.49 1.57
N LEU A 64 4.72 -1.83 1.12
CA LEU A 64 3.47 -1.38 1.74
C LEU A 64 3.35 -1.86 3.20
N GLU A 65 3.83 -3.06 3.51
CA GLU A 65 3.83 -3.60 4.87
C GLU A 65 4.80 -2.83 5.79
N LYS A 66 5.98 -2.46 5.29
CA LYS A 66 6.93 -1.61 6.01
C LYS A 66 6.36 -0.21 6.23
N GLU A 67 5.76 0.37 5.19
CA GLU A 67 5.12 1.68 5.26
C GLU A 67 3.98 1.66 6.28
N ARG A 68 3.09 0.65 6.21
CA ARG A 68 2.00 0.44 7.16
C ARG A 68 2.49 0.40 8.60
N LYS A 69 3.53 -0.38 8.88
CA LYS A 69 4.13 -0.47 10.24
C LYS A 69 4.69 0.88 10.70
N THR A 70 5.31 1.61 9.79
CA THR A 70 5.85 2.95 10.08
C THR A 70 4.72 3.92 10.44
N LEU A 71 3.68 3.99 9.61
CA LEU A 71 2.52 4.85 9.82
C LEU A 71 1.76 4.50 11.10
N GLN A 72 1.47 3.21 11.33
CA GLN A 72 0.84 2.76 12.57
C GLN A 72 1.70 3.06 13.79
N GLY A 73 3.03 2.91 13.67
CA GLY A 73 3.98 3.25 14.72
C GLY A 73 4.01 4.75 15.04
N LEU A 74 3.83 5.61 14.05
CA LEU A 74 3.71 7.06 14.23
C LEU A 74 2.37 7.43 14.87
N LEU A 75 1.26 6.90 14.36
CA LEU A 75 -0.08 7.17 14.88
C LEU A 75 -0.30 6.62 16.29
N GLY A 76 0.38 5.52 16.65
CA GLY A 76 0.28 4.89 17.96
C GLY A 76 1.12 5.55 19.06
N SER A 77 1.90 6.60 18.75
CA SER A 77 2.77 7.26 19.73
C SER A 77 2.84 8.77 19.51
N GLU A 78 2.26 9.51 20.44
CA GLU A 78 2.29 10.98 20.44
C GLU A 78 3.73 11.53 20.38
N ALA A 79 4.66 10.97 21.16
CA ALA A 79 6.07 11.39 21.16
C ALA A 79 6.75 11.25 19.78
N LYS A 80 6.47 10.15 19.05
CA LYS A 80 7.00 9.96 17.69
C LYS A 80 6.39 10.97 16.72
N LEU A 81 5.10 11.27 16.87
CA LEU A 81 4.40 12.25 16.06
C LEU A 81 4.93 13.67 16.30
N THR A 82 5.15 14.07 17.56
CA THR A 82 5.79 15.36 17.88
C THR A 82 7.19 15.47 17.28
N THR A 83 7.98 14.40 17.35
CA THR A 83 9.32 14.36 16.76
C THR A 83 9.28 14.54 15.24
N LEU A 84 8.30 13.90 14.57
CA LEU A 84 8.10 14.06 13.13
C LEU A 84 7.74 15.50 12.78
N ILE A 85 6.77 16.09 13.50
CA ILE A 85 6.35 17.49 13.30
C ILE A 85 7.54 18.45 13.47
N GLU A 86 8.34 18.27 14.53
CA GLU A 86 9.51 19.10 14.76
C GLU A 86 10.50 19.01 13.57
N LYS A 87 10.74 17.79 13.08
CA LYS A 87 11.62 17.55 11.94
C LYS A 87 11.12 18.23 10.67
N GLU A 88 9.82 18.14 10.39
CA GLU A 88 9.18 18.76 9.22
C GLU A 88 9.21 20.28 9.30
N ILE A 89 8.90 20.87 10.46
CA ILE A 89 8.99 22.33 10.68
C ILE A 89 10.42 22.82 10.48
N ARG A 90 11.41 22.11 11.02
CA ARG A 90 12.83 22.47 10.84
C ARG A 90 13.28 22.33 9.39
N ALA A 91 12.79 21.34 8.66
CA ALA A 91 13.09 21.16 7.24
C ALA A 91 12.47 22.29 6.41
N ALA A 92 11.19 22.59 6.61
CA ALA A 92 10.49 23.69 5.96
C ALA A 92 11.15 25.05 6.26
N GLY A 93 11.58 25.27 7.51
CA GLY A 93 12.31 26.48 7.89
C GLY A 93 13.66 26.61 7.19
N LYS A 94 14.33 25.51 6.82
CA LYS A 94 15.57 25.55 6.02
C LYS A 94 15.31 25.76 4.54
N GLU A 95 14.25 25.15 4.01
CA GLU A 95 13.91 25.22 2.59
C GLU A 95 13.28 26.57 2.19
N HIS A 96 12.50 27.15 3.09
CA HIS A 96 11.68 28.33 2.82
C HIS A 96 11.95 29.52 3.74
N GLY A 97 12.84 29.39 4.73
CA GLY A 97 13.17 30.48 5.64
C GLY A 97 14.01 31.57 4.97
N ASP A 98 13.79 32.82 5.37
CA ASP A 98 14.65 33.94 5.01
C ASP A 98 15.17 34.65 6.26
N GLU A 99 16.26 35.41 6.09
CA GLU A 99 16.78 36.23 7.17
C GLU A 99 15.81 37.37 7.49
N ARG A 100 15.73 37.72 8.77
CA ARG A 100 14.89 38.82 9.24
C ARG A 100 15.32 40.12 8.57
N ARG A 101 14.43 40.69 7.74
CA ARG A 101 14.69 41.94 7.01
C ARG A 101 14.63 43.20 7.87
N SER A 102 13.84 43.19 8.93
CA SER A 102 13.66 44.35 9.82
C SER A 102 14.52 44.24 11.07
N PRO A 103 15.48 45.16 11.32
CA PRO A 103 16.33 45.11 12.49
C PRO A 103 15.53 45.33 13.78
N LEU A 104 15.99 44.73 14.88
CA LEU A 104 15.43 44.97 16.21
C LEU A 104 16.00 46.27 16.78
N VAL A 105 15.13 47.18 17.20
CA VAL A 105 15.48 48.44 17.88
C VAL A 105 14.74 48.52 19.21
N GLU A 106 15.45 48.92 20.26
CA GLU A 106 14.89 49.14 21.59
C GLU A 106 13.98 50.37 21.56
N ARG A 107 12.76 50.24 22.09
CA ARG A 107 11.87 51.39 22.30
C ARG A 107 12.13 51.91 23.72
N SER A 108 12.76 53.07 23.79
CA SER A 108 12.88 53.92 24.99
C SER A 108 11.54 54.54 25.37
#